data_AF-A0A381XXU0-F1
#
_entry.id   AF-A0A381XXU0-F1
#
_cell.length_a   1.000
_cell.length_b   1.000
_cell.length_c   1.000
_cell.angle_alpha   90.00
_cell.angle_beta   90.00
_cell.angle_gamma   90.00
#
_symmetry.space_group_name_H-M   'P 1'
#
loop_
_entity.id
_entity.type
_entity.pdbx_description
1 polymer ?
#
loop_
_entity_poly.entity_id
_entity_poly.type
_entity_poly.pdbx_seq_one_letter_code
_entity_poly.pdbx_strand_id
1 'polypeptide(L)' 'MKACFLWRVDCAQPHALILAGQTLFAGGNGEVAAYSVVDGKQVWTAPVKGTALGLAVAHGRLLVSTEKGTIHSFTSQ' A
#
# COMPACT_ATOMS: atom_id res chain seq x y z
N MET A 1 15.81 22.93 -6.90
CA MET A 1 15.87 21.72 -6.04
C MET A 1 15.07 20.60 -6.69
N LYS A 2 15.64 19.92 -7.69
CA LYS A 2 14.96 18.87 -8.49
C LYS A 2 15.71 17.52 -8.49
N ALA A 3 16.78 17.36 -7.72
CA ALA A 3 17.78 16.32 -7.98
C ALA A 3 18.15 15.45 -6.76
N CYS A 4 17.16 14.91 -6.04
CA CYS A 4 17.41 13.88 -5.01
C CYS A 4 16.23 12.90 -4.81
N PHE A 5 15.30 12.81 -5.76
CA PHE A 5 14.17 11.88 -5.70
C PHE A 5 14.12 11.11 -7.02
N LEU A 6 14.02 9.79 -6.97
CA LEU A 6 13.87 8.96 -8.18
C LEU A 6 12.59 9.33 -8.94
N TRP A 7 11.51 9.55 -8.18
CA TRP A 7 10.21 9.95 -8.70
C TRP A 7 9.39 10.58 -7.56
N ARG A 8 8.27 11.20 -7.95
CA ARG A 8 7.23 11.70 -7.04
C ARG A 8 5.90 11.52 -7.72
N VAL A 9 4.93 10.98 -6.99
CA VAL A 9 3.54 10.82 -7.40
C VAL A 9 2.62 11.30 -6.29
N ASP A 10 1.42 11.75 -6.65
CA ASP A 10 0.37 11.98 -5.67
C ASP A 10 -0.14 10.64 -5.14
N CYS A 11 -0.28 10.52 -3.82
CA CYS A 11 -0.74 9.31 -3.15
C CYS A 11 -1.99 9.64 -2.33
N ALA A 12 -3.09 8.94 -2.60
CA ALA A 12 -4.35 9.13 -1.90
C ALA A 12 -4.45 8.33 -0.58
N GLN A 13 -3.42 7.54 -0.25
CA GLN A 13 -3.38 6.63 0.90
C GLN A 13 -2.31 7.07 1.93
N PRO A 14 -2.63 8.02 2.84
CA PRO A 14 -1.64 8.67 3.68
C PRO A 14 -1.31 7.94 5.00
N HIS A 15 -1.98 6.83 5.32
CA HIS A 15 -2.01 6.32 6.71
C HIS A 15 -0.91 5.31 7.03
N ALA A 16 -0.46 4.54 6.05
CA ALA A 16 0.61 3.56 6.22
C ALA A 16 1.36 3.40 4.90
N LEU A 17 2.66 3.09 4.96
CA LEU A 17 3.48 2.77 3.80
C LEU A 17 4.50 1.71 4.18
N ILE A 18 4.55 0.61 3.43
CA ILE A 18 5.60 -0.41 3.56
C ILE A 18 6.19 -0.75 2.19
N LEU A 19 7.44 -1.21 2.18
CA LEU A 19 8.10 -1.78 1.01
C LEU A 19 8.17 -3.30 1.15
N ALA A 20 7.78 -4.03 0.10
CA ALA A 20 8.03 -5.47 -0.01
C ALA A 20 8.47 -5.83 -1.44
N GLY A 21 9.73 -6.24 -1.59
CA GLY A 21 10.32 -6.51 -2.90
C GLY A 21 10.36 -5.25 -3.76
N GLN A 22 9.66 -5.26 -4.89
CA GLN A 22 9.57 -4.14 -5.85
C GLN A 22 8.25 -3.36 -5.75
N THR A 23 7.49 -3.58 -4.68
CA THR A 23 6.16 -2.99 -4.51
C THR A 23 6.08 -2.23 -3.19
N LEU A 24 5.64 -0.98 -3.26
CA LEU A 24 5.22 -0.19 -2.12
C LEU A 24 3.72 -0.41 -1.88
N PHE A 25 3.33 -0.71 -0.65
CA PHE A 25 1.92 -0.79 -0.26
C PHE A 25 1.55 0.40 0.61
N ALA A 26 0.47 1.09 0.27
CA ALA A 26 -0.01 2.28 0.97
C ALA A 26 -1.45 2.07 1.50
N GLY A 27 -1.68 2.43 2.76
CA GLY A 27 -2.97 2.30 3.45
C GLY A 27 -3.78 3.59 3.42
N GLY A 28 -5.04 3.51 2.98
CA GLY A 28 -5.93 4.65 2.79
C GLY A 28 -7.29 4.48 3.46
N ASN A 29 -8.19 5.43 3.20
CA ASN A 29 -9.57 5.37 3.66
C ASN A 29 -10.36 4.40 2.77
N GLY A 30 -10.72 3.22 3.28
CA GLY A 30 -11.53 2.24 2.55
C GLY A 30 -10.76 1.41 1.53
N GLU A 31 -9.45 1.59 1.41
CA GLU A 31 -8.63 0.89 0.43
C GLU A 31 -7.17 0.72 0.84
N VAL A 32 -6.51 -0.20 0.14
CA VAL A 32 -5.05 -0.33 0.09
C VAL A 32 -4.61 -0.26 -1.37
N ALA A 33 -3.48 0.41 -1.62
CA ALA A 33 -2.92 0.59 -2.94
C ALA A 33 -1.51 0.02 -3.03
N ALA A 34 -1.13 -0.43 -4.22
CA ALA A 34 0.21 -0.89 -4.53
C ALA A 34 0.85 0.02 -5.58
N TYR A 35 2.11 0.36 -5.39
CA TYR A 35 2.89 1.20 -6.28
C TYR A 35 4.22 0.54 -6.65
N SER A 36 4.66 0.76 -7.88
CA SER A 36 5.96 0.34 -8.40
C SER A 36 7.08 1.16 -7.76
N VAL A 37 8.12 0.52 -7.25
CA VAL A 37 9.32 1.24 -6.76
C VAL A 37 10.13 1.89 -7.87
N VAL A 38 9.93 1.47 -9.13
CA VAL A 38 10.73 1.91 -10.27
C VAL A 38 10.35 3.32 -10.70
N ASP A 39 9.04 3.59 -10.78
CA ASP A 39 8.50 4.82 -11.36
C ASP A 39 7.37 5.44 -10.54
N GLY A 40 7.03 4.84 -9.38
CA GLY A 40 5.96 5.32 -8.51
C GLY A 40 4.56 5.11 -9.07
N LYS A 41 4.39 4.40 -10.21
CA LYS A 41 3.05 4.18 -10.76
C LYS A 41 2.24 3.25 -9.87
N GLN A 42 0.96 3.59 -9.70
CA GLN A 42 0.02 2.70 -9.05
C GLN A 42 -0.20 1.45 -9.91
N VAL A 43 0.01 0.27 -9.33
CA VAL A 43 -0.12 -1.04 -9.98
C VAL A 43 -1.54 -1.58 -9.79
N TRP A 44 -2.07 -1.49 -8.58
CA TRP A 44 -3.43 -1.94 -8.25
C TRP A 44 -3.95 -1.26 -6.99
N THR A 45 -5.27 -1.33 -6.79
CA THR A 45 -5.95 -0.99 -5.52
C THR A 45 -6.95 -2.08 -5.14
N ALA A 46 -7.23 -2.21 -3.85
CA ALA A 46 -8.24 -3.14 -3.36
C ALA A 46 -9.01 -2.53 -2.17
N PRO A 47 -10.33 -2.76 -2.09
CA PRO A 47 -11.14 -2.22 -1.01
C PRO A 47 -10.87 -2.94 0.31
N VAL A 48 -10.91 -2.18 1.42
CA VAL A 48 -10.89 -2.70 2.79
C VAL A 48 -12.06 -2.11 3.60
N LYS A 49 -12.42 -2.76 4.70
CA LYS A 49 -13.49 -2.29 5.58
C LYS A 49 -12.93 -1.33 6.62
N GLY A 50 -13.00 -0.03 6.32
CA GLY A 50 -12.44 1.04 7.15
C GLY A 50 -11.13 1.59 6.58
N THR A 51 -10.41 2.33 7.38
CA THR A 51 -9.09 2.90 7.16
C THR A 51 -8.01 1.85 7.35
N ALA A 52 -7.18 1.63 6.34
CA ALA A 52 -6.02 0.75 6.43
C ALA A 52 -4.88 1.42 7.22
N LEU A 53 -4.62 0.95 8.44
CA LEU A 53 -3.64 1.55 9.37
C LEU A 53 -2.40 0.68 9.61
N GLY A 54 -2.52 -0.64 9.48
CA GLY A 54 -1.40 -1.57 9.66
C GLY A 54 -1.22 -2.44 8.42
N LEU A 55 0.02 -2.54 7.94
CA LEU A 55 0.38 -3.31 6.77
C LEU A 55 1.54 -4.26 7.11
N ALA A 56 1.46 -5.51 6.67
CA ALA A 56 2.56 -6.45 6.77
C ALA A 56 2.54 -7.40 5.56
N VAL A 57 3.72 -7.78 5.07
CA VAL A 57 3.83 -8.83 4.05
C VAL A 57 4.54 -10.04 4.66
N ALA A 58 3.91 -11.19 4.55
CA ALA A 58 4.48 -12.47 4.97
C ALA A 58 4.03 -13.57 4.02
N HIS A 59 4.96 -14.46 3.64
CA HIS A 59 4.67 -15.59 2.75
C HIS A 59 3.86 -15.23 1.49
N GLY A 60 4.24 -14.14 0.81
CA GLY A 60 3.60 -13.69 -0.43
C GLY A 60 2.20 -13.08 -0.26
N ARG A 61 1.78 -12.82 0.98
CA ARG A 61 0.47 -12.22 1.29
C ARG A 61 0.63 -10.86 1.92
N LEU A 62 -0.20 -9.91 1.50
CA LEU A 62 -0.35 -8.63 2.18
C LEU A 62 -1.47 -8.76 3.22
N LEU A 63 -1.14 -8.49 4.49
CA LEU A 63 -2.07 -8.38 5.60
C LEU A 63 -2.35 -6.90 5.87
N VAL A 64 -3.62 -6.55 6.01
CA VAL A 64 -4.07 -5.17 6.24
C VAL A 64 -5.03 -5.13 7.42
N SER A 65 -4.65 -4.46 8.50
CA SER A 65 -5.53 -4.20 9.63
C SER A 65 -6.19 -2.83 9.53
N THR A 66 -7.46 -2.76 9.87
CA THR A 66 -8.23 -1.51 9.89
C THR A 66 -8.58 -1.07 11.30
N GLU A 67 -8.92 0.21 11.47
CA GLU A 67 -9.48 0.80 12.70
C GLU A 67 -10.77 0.12 13.17
N LYS A 68 -11.47 -0.58 12.27
CA LYS A 68 -12.66 -1.39 12.60
C LYS A 68 -12.32 -2.77 13.17
N GLY A 69 -11.04 -3.07 13.40
CA GLY A 69 -10.56 -4.37 13.87
C GLY A 69 -10.63 -5.48 12.82
N THR A 70 -10.90 -5.15 11.55
CA THR A 70 -10.89 -6.14 10.46
C THR A 70 -9.47 -6.36 9.96
N ILE A 71 -9.09 -7.62 9.72
CA ILE A 71 -7.84 -7.99 9.05
C ILE A 71 -8.16 -8.58 7.68
N HIS A 72 -7.70 -7.93 6.62
CA HIS A 72 -7.78 -8.40 5.24
C HIS A 72 -6.48 -9.13 4.87
N SER A 73 -6.57 -10.14 4.00
CA SER A 73 -5.42 -10.80 3.38
C SER A 73 -5.56 -10.80 1.87
N PHE A 74 -4.55 -10.30 1.17
CA PHE A 74 -4.46 -10.28 -0.29
C PHE A 74 -3.31 -11.19 -0.75
N THR A 75 -3.50 -11.85 -1.89
CA THR A 75 -2.50 -12.71 -2.54
C THR A 75 -2.43 -12.35 -4.03
N SER A 76 -1.27 -12.53 -4.66
CA SER A 76 -1.24 -12.62 -6.12
C SER A 76 -1.97 -13.91 -6.52
N GLN A 77 -2.94 -13.80 -7.44
CA GLN A 77 -3.43 -14.97 -8.16
C GLN A 77 -2.43 -15.38 -9.23
#